data_AF-A0A6A3CW48-F1
#
_entry.id   AF-A0A6A3CW48-F1
#
_cell.length_a   1.000
_cell.length_b   1.000
_cell.length_c   1.000
_cell.angle_alpha   90.00
_cell.angle_beta   90.00
_cell.angle_gamma   90.00
#
_symmetry.space_group_name_H-M   'P 1'
#
loop_
_entity.id
_entity.type
_entity.pdbx_description
1 polymer ?
#
loop_
_entity_poly.entity_id
_entity_poly.type
_entity_poly.pdbx_seq_one_letter_code
_entity_poly.pdbx_strand_id
1 'polypeptide(L)'
;MAASSDPWIKEYNEAVKIADDINGMISERISLPASGPETQRHSSAIRRKITILWTRLDGLQSLMSRPTGKPLTEKEMNRRKDMVANLRSKVSQMASTFNMSNFANRDSLLGPETKTDAMSRTIGLDNSGLVGLQRQIMKGKLF
;
A
#
# COMPACT_ATOMS: atom_id res chain seq x y z
N MET A 1 -35.43 -20.25 -7.29
CA MET A 1 -34.91 -19.26 -6.33
C MET A 1 -33.41 -19.37 -6.30
N ALA A 2 -32.68 -18.48 -6.97
CA ALA A 2 -31.23 -18.45 -6.83
C ALA A 2 -30.90 -17.97 -5.42
N ALA A 3 -30.31 -18.83 -4.59
CA ALA A 3 -29.75 -18.41 -3.32
C ALA A 3 -28.76 -17.27 -3.63
N SER A 4 -29.08 -16.05 -3.20
CA SER A 4 -28.16 -14.93 -3.27
C SER A 4 -26.86 -15.36 -2.59
N SER A 5 -25.80 -15.50 -3.37
CA SER A 5 -24.50 -15.90 -2.83
C SER A 5 -24.12 -14.95 -1.70
N ASP A 6 -23.76 -15.50 -0.55
CA ASP A 6 -23.42 -14.74 0.65
C ASP A 6 -22.39 -13.63 0.28
N PRO A 7 -22.70 -12.35 0.53
CA PRO A 7 -21.85 -11.24 0.10
C PRO A 7 -20.43 -11.33 0.64
N TRP A 8 -20.26 -11.89 1.85
CA TRP A 8 -18.95 -12.08 2.46
C TRP A 8 -18.15 -13.16 1.71
N ILE A 9 -18.77 -14.29 1.36
CA ILE A 9 -18.14 -15.34 0.55
C ILE A 9 -17.74 -14.80 -0.83
N LYS A 10 -18.56 -13.96 -1.45
CA LYS A 10 -18.21 -13.31 -2.72
C LYS A 10 -16.94 -12.46 -2.58
N GLU A 11 -16.91 -11.55 -1.60
CA GLU A 11 -15.73 -10.70 -1.36
C GLU A 11 -14.50 -11.51 -0.94
N TYR A 12 -14.69 -12.61 -0.22
CA TYR A 12 -13.61 -13.52 0.17
C TYR A 12 -13.00 -14.19 -1.07
N ASN A 13 -13.81 -14.69 -2.00
CA ASN A 13 -13.32 -15.28 -3.24
C ASN A 13 -12.56 -14.25 -4.10
N GLU A 14 -13.01 -13.00 -4.15
CA GLU A 14 -12.26 -11.92 -4.82
C GLU A 14 -10.91 -11.65 -4.14
N ALA A 15 -10.85 -11.66 -2.81
CA ALA A 15 -9.59 -11.54 -2.06
C ALA A 15 -8.65 -12.72 -2.35
N VAL A 16 -9.17 -13.95 -2.42
CA VAL A 16 -8.38 -15.14 -2.78
C VAL A 16 -7.79 -15.03 -4.19
N LYS A 17 -8.57 -14.58 -5.18
CA LYS A 17 -8.08 -14.37 -6.55
C LYS A 17 -6.93 -13.35 -6.59
N ILE A 18 -7.04 -12.25 -5.84
CA ILE A 18 -5.97 -11.24 -5.76
C ILE A 18 -4.72 -11.86 -5.11
N ALA A 19 -4.87 -12.67 -4.07
CA ALA A 19 -3.75 -13.35 -3.42
C ALA A 19 -3.06 -14.38 -4.32
N ASP A 20 -3.82 -15.08 -5.17
CA ASP A 20 -3.27 -16.01 -6.16
C ASP A 20 -2.53 -15.29 -7.28
N ASP A 21 -3.12 -14.21 -7.79
CA ASP A 21 -2.49 -13.36 -8.79
C ASP A 21 -1.17 -12.74 -8.27
N ILE A 22 -1.13 -12.26 -7.03
CA ILE A 22 0.12 -11.79 -6.41
C ILE A 22 1.17 -12.91 -6.39
N ASN A 23 0.79 -14.13 -6.04
CA ASN A 23 1.69 -15.29 -6.10
C ASN A 23 2.20 -15.56 -7.51
N GLY A 24 1.33 -15.46 -8.52
CA GLY A 24 1.69 -15.55 -9.94
C GLY A 24 2.73 -14.50 -10.31
N MET A 25 2.45 -13.23 -10.00
CA MET A 25 3.37 -12.12 -10.26
C MET A 25 4.72 -12.29 -9.54
N ILE A 26 4.72 -12.80 -8.30
CA ILE A 26 5.96 -13.07 -7.56
C ILE A 26 6.77 -14.17 -8.27
N SER A 27 6.11 -15.20 -8.77
CA SER A 27 6.75 -16.28 -9.53
C SER A 27 7.36 -15.75 -10.83
N GLU A 28 6.64 -14.88 -11.55
CA GLU A 28 7.13 -14.21 -12.75
C GLU A 28 8.32 -13.28 -12.46
N ARG A 29 8.38 -12.66 -11.28
CA ARG A 29 9.51 -11.79 -10.88
C ARG A 29 10.85 -12.54 -10.84
N ILE A 30 10.84 -13.86 -10.67
CA ILE A 30 12.05 -14.70 -10.64
C ILE A 30 12.72 -14.77 -12.01
N SER A 31 11.96 -14.63 -13.11
CA SER A 31 12.51 -14.62 -14.47
C SER A 31 13.05 -13.25 -14.90
N LEU A 32 12.70 -12.18 -14.17
CA LEU A 32 13.18 -10.83 -14.44
C LEU A 32 14.60 -10.60 -13.89
N PRO A 33 15.40 -9.73 -14.53
CA PRO A 33 16.70 -9.35 -14.01
C PRO A 33 16.59 -8.68 -12.63
N ALA A 34 17.65 -8.79 -11.83
CA ALA A 34 17.67 -8.29 -10.45
C ALA A 34 17.36 -6.78 -10.32
N SER A 35 17.66 -6.00 -11.36
CA SER A 35 17.36 -4.57 -11.43
C SER A 35 17.03 -4.17 -12.87
N GLY A 36 16.24 -3.11 -13.01
CA GLY A 36 15.83 -2.57 -14.29
C GLY A 36 14.47 -1.86 -14.23
N PRO A 37 14.13 -1.03 -15.23
CA PRO A 37 12.84 -0.36 -15.29
C PRO A 37 11.66 -1.33 -15.25
N GLU A 38 11.77 -2.48 -15.92
CA GLU A 38 10.72 -3.51 -15.93
C GLU A 38 10.57 -4.17 -14.55
N THR A 39 11.68 -4.55 -13.91
CA THR A 39 11.67 -5.11 -12.54
C THR A 39 11.04 -4.14 -11.53
N GLN A 40 11.30 -2.84 -11.68
CA GLN A 40 10.68 -1.81 -10.83
C GLN A 40 9.18 -1.65 -11.10
N ARG A 41 8.75 -1.69 -12.37
CA ARG A 41 7.33 -1.67 -12.75
C ARG A 41 6.60 -2.86 -12.18
N HIS A 42 7.16 -4.07 -12.34
CA HIS A 42 6.60 -5.30 -11.81
C HIS A 42 6.51 -5.28 -10.29
N SER A 43 7.58 -4.87 -9.61
CA SER A 43 7.59 -4.72 -8.15
C SER A 43 6.56 -3.70 -7.65
N SER A 44 6.38 -2.59 -8.38
CA SER A 44 5.38 -1.57 -8.05
C SER A 44 3.95 -2.09 -8.23
N ALA A 45 3.70 -2.86 -9.31
CA ALA A 45 2.42 -3.49 -9.56
C ALA A 45 2.06 -4.51 -8.47
N ILE A 46 3.03 -5.34 -8.03
CA ILE A 46 2.85 -6.28 -6.91
C ILE A 46 2.51 -5.53 -5.63
N ARG A 47 3.27 -4.48 -5.27
CA ARG A 47 3.00 -3.64 -4.10
C ARG A 47 1.58 -3.05 -4.13
N ARG A 48 1.14 -2.54 -5.29
CA ARG A 48 -0.22 -2.02 -5.46
C ARG A 48 -1.27 -3.09 -5.22
N LYS A 49 -1.09 -4.31 -5.74
CA LYS A 49 -2.03 -5.42 -5.52
C LYS A 49 -2.06 -5.86 -4.06
N ILE A 50 -0.91 -5.90 -3.38
CA ILE A 50 -0.83 -6.15 -1.94
C ILE A 50 -1.67 -5.12 -1.17
N THR A 51 -1.54 -3.83 -1.47
CA THR A 51 -2.37 -2.78 -0.83
C THR A 51 -3.87 -2.99 -1.09
N ILE A 52 -4.26 -3.33 -2.32
CA ILE A 52 -5.67 -3.61 -2.65
C ILE A 52 -6.19 -4.81 -1.83
N LEU A 53 -5.38 -5.85 -1.67
CA LEU A 53 -5.73 -7.01 -0.86
C LEU A 53 -5.94 -6.65 0.61
N TRP A 54 -5.05 -5.83 1.21
CA TRP A 54 -5.23 -5.31 2.58
C TRP A 54 -6.58 -4.62 2.74
N THR A 55 -6.91 -3.68 1.84
CA THR A 55 -8.19 -2.97 1.88
C THR A 55 -9.39 -3.92 1.76
N ARG A 56 -9.31 -4.96 0.92
CA ARG A 56 -10.36 -5.98 0.79
C ARG A 56 -10.52 -6.80 2.08
N LEU A 57 -9.42 -7.14 2.76
CA LEU A 57 -9.45 -7.84 4.05
C LEU A 57 -10.10 -7.01 5.15
N ASP A 58 -9.81 -5.69 5.20
CA ASP A 58 -10.48 -4.78 6.14
C ASP A 58 -11.98 -4.66 5.81
N GLY A 59 -12.35 -4.68 4.51
CA GLY A 59 -13.74 -4.78 4.07
C GLY A 59 -14.45 -6.06 4.54
N LEU A 60 -13.78 -7.22 4.47
CA LEU A 60 -14.29 -8.49 5.00
C LEU A 60 -14.50 -8.45 6.52
N GLN A 61 -13.60 -7.80 7.27
CA GLN A 61 -13.78 -7.58 8.71
C GLN A 61 -14.98 -6.68 9.00
N SER A 62 -15.18 -5.61 8.22
CA SER A 62 -16.35 -4.74 8.34
C SER A 62 -17.66 -5.52 8.08
N LEU A 63 -17.69 -6.39 7.06
CA LEU A 63 -18.86 -7.21 6.76
C LEU A 63 -19.17 -8.24 7.86
N MET A 64 -18.17 -8.74 8.59
CA MET A 64 -18.39 -9.59 9.78
C MET A 64 -18.89 -8.78 10.98
N SER A 65 -18.45 -7.53 11.12
CA SER A 65 -18.82 -6.65 12.24
C SER A 65 -20.24 -6.11 12.09
N ARG A 66 -20.71 -5.92 10.85
CA ARG A 66 -22.08 -5.50 10.54
C ARG A 66 -22.69 -6.40 9.45
N PRO A 67 -23.06 -7.65 9.79
CA PRO A 67 -23.57 -8.60 8.82
C PRO A 67 -24.92 -8.12 8.25
N THR A 68 -24.97 -7.96 6.93
CA THR A 68 -26.18 -7.57 6.19
C THR A 68 -26.99 -8.84 5.88
N GLY A 69 -27.72 -9.37 6.87
CA GLY A 69 -28.55 -10.55 6.66
C GLY A 69 -28.87 -11.30 7.94
N LYS A 70 -29.00 -12.63 7.82
CA LYS A 70 -29.27 -13.52 8.95
C LYS A 70 -28.10 -13.47 9.95
N PRO A 71 -28.38 -13.50 11.26
CA PRO A 71 -27.33 -13.58 12.27
C PRO A 71 -26.49 -14.84 12.01
N LEU A 72 -25.17 -14.65 12.05
CA LEU A 72 -24.21 -15.70 11.81
C LEU A 72 -24.10 -16.58 13.06
N THR A 73 -24.02 -17.90 12.89
CA THR A 73 -23.73 -18.79 14.02
C THR A 73 -22.30 -18.53 14.50
N GLU A 74 -22.03 -18.75 15.79
CA GLU A 74 -20.68 -18.59 16.35
C GLU A 74 -19.64 -19.43 15.61
N LYS A 75 -19.99 -20.67 15.26
CA LYS A 75 -19.15 -21.57 14.46
C LYS A 75 -18.77 -20.95 13.12
N GLU A 76 -19.73 -20.38 12.40
CA GLU A 76 -19.47 -19.76 11.09
C GLU A 76 -18.70 -18.44 11.24
N MET A 77 -18.96 -17.66 12.28
CA MET A 77 -18.17 -16.46 12.60
C MET A 77 -16.69 -16.81 12.85
N ASN A 78 -16.43 -17.84 13.67
CA ASN A 78 -15.07 -18.28 13.96
C ASN A 78 -14.37 -18.79 12.70
N ARG A 79 -15.06 -19.60 11.89
CA ARG A 79 -14.54 -20.05 10.58
C ARG A 79 -14.15 -18.87 9.68
N ARG A 80 -14.97 -17.82 9.61
CA ARG A 80 -14.67 -16.62 8.81
C ARG A 80 -13.47 -15.84 9.34
N LYS A 81 -13.33 -15.75 10.67
CA LYS A 81 -12.14 -15.16 11.31
C LYS A 81 -10.86 -15.92 10.94
N ASP A 82 -10.87 -17.25 11.02
CA ASP A 82 -9.73 -18.10 10.63
C ASP A 82 -9.35 -17.92 9.15
N MET A 83 -10.34 -17.90 8.26
CA MET A 83 -10.11 -17.67 6.83
C MET A 83 -9.45 -16.30 6.55
N VAL A 84 -9.91 -15.24 7.23
CA VAL A 84 -9.30 -13.90 7.12
C VAL A 84 -7.91 -13.88 7.72
N ALA A 85 -7.70 -14.51 8.88
CA ALA A 85 -6.39 -14.59 9.53
C ALA A 85 -5.35 -15.29 8.64
N ASN A 86 -5.73 -16.37 7.97
CA ASN A 86 -4.87 -17.07 7.01
C ASN A 86 -4.46 -16.17 5.83
N LEU A 87 -5.41 -15.45 5.22
CA LEU A 87 -5.09 -14.49 4.15
C LEU A 87 -4.23 -13.33 4.66
N ARG A 88 -4.50 -12.83 5.88
CA ARG A 88 -3.74 -11.72 6.49
C ARG A 88 -2.29 -12.13 6.76
N SER A 89 -2.07 -13.37 7.22
CA SER A 89 -0.73 -13.94 7.36
C SER A 89 -0.02 -14.04 6.00
N LYS A 90 -0.70 -14.58 4.98
CA LYS A 90 -0.16 -14.72 3.62
C LYS A 90 0.24 -13.36 3.00
N VAL A 91 -0.63 -12.36 3.07
CA VAL A 91 -0.34 -11.02 2.53
C VAL A 91 0.77 -10.32 3.32
N SER A 92 0.90 -10.56 4.63
CA SER A 92 2.02 -10.05 5.43
C SER A 92 3.36 -10.64 5.00
N GLN A 93 3.40 -11.95 4.71
CA GLN A 93 4.58 -12.60 4.14
C GLN A 93 4.92 -12.01 2.76
N MET A 94 3.92 -11.84 1.87
CA MET A 94 4.11 -11.19 0.58
C MET A 94 4.58 -9.73 0.71
N ALA A 95 4.09 -8.98 1.69
CA ALA A 95 4.51 -7.60 1.92
C ALA A 95 5.98 -7.53 2.38
N SER A 96 6.39 -8.49 3.19
CA SER A 96 7.76 -8.60 3.71
C SER A 96 8.77 -8.87 2.60
N THR A 97 8.43 -9.71 1.61
CA THR A 97 9.33 -9.97 0.47
C THR A 97 9.58 -8.74 -0.42
N PHE A 98 8.72 -7.71 -0.35
CA PHE A 98 8.86 -6.47 -1.11
C PHE A 98 9.31 -5.26 -0.27
N ASN A 99 9.78 -5.50 0.97
CA ASN A 99 10.20 -4.47 1.94
C ASN A 99 9.12 -3.39 2.19
N MET A 100 7.83 -3.76 2.16
CA MET A 100 6.75 -2.81 2.46
C MET A 100 6.70 -2.40 3.95
N SER A 101 7.41 -3.11 4.83
CA SER A 101 7.64 -2.69 6.22
C SER A 101 8.28 -1.29 6.31
N ASN A 102 9.13 -0.91 5.36
CA ASN A 102 9.69 0.45 5.27
C ASN A 102 8.69 1.49 4.74
N PHE A 103 7.58 1.06 4.13
CA PHE A 103 6.51 1.94 3.65
C PHE A 103 5.56 2.36 4.78
N ALA A 104 5.48 1.58 5.87
CA ALA A 104 4.78 1.95 7.09
C ALA A 104 5.43 3.16 7.80
N ASN A 105 6.72 3.43 7.54
CA ASN A 105 7.41 4.68 7.88
C ASN A 105 7.00 5.86 6.96
N ARG A 106 5.74 5.91 6.52
CA ARG A 106 5.19 7.04 5.75
C ARG A 106 5.26 8.35 6.55
N ASP A 107 5.27 8.25 7.87
CA ASP A 107 5.49 9.37 8.78
C ASP A 107 6.89 9.99 8.60
N SER A 108 7.93 9.17 8.34
CA SER A 108 9.28 9.67 8.03
C SER A 108 9.46 10.19 6.60
N LEU A 109 8.55 9.88 5.66
CA LEU A 109 8.61 10.39 4.29
C LEU A 109 8.30 11.89 4.19
N LEU A 110 7.58 12.43 5.17
CA LEU A 110 7.35 13.86 5.29
C LEU A 110 8.57 14.60 5.89
N GLY A 111 9.56 13.85 6.39
CA GLY A 111 10.61 14.39 7.25
C GLY A 111 10.04 15.04 8.52
N PRO A 112 10.87 15.40 9.51
CA PRO A 112 10.45 16.43 10.44
C PRO A 112 10.02 17.67 9.63
N GLU A 113 8.94 18.35 10.03
CA GLU A 113 8.49 19.65 9.48
C GLU A 113 9.51 20.78 9.79
N THR A 114 10.79 20.53 9.54
CA THR A 114 11.87 21.50 9.58
C THR A 114 12.41 21.68 8.17
N LYS A 115 11.52 21.82 7.17
CA LYS A 115 11.90 22.60 6.00
C LYS A 115 11.72 24.05 6.40
N THR A 116 12.82 24.77 6.60
CA THR A 116 12.81 26.23 6.49
C THR A 116 12.16 26.54 5.14
N ASP A 117 10.95 27.06 5.19
CA ASP A 117 10.12 27.33 4.05
C ASP A 117 10.94 28.16 3.03
N ALA A 118 11.10 27.61 1.82
CA ALA A 118 11.95 28.23 0.79
C ALA A 118 11.40 29.62 0.40
N MET A 119 10.08 29.82 0.53
CA MET A 119 9.42 31.10 0.28
C MET A 119 9.73 32.13 1.38
N SER A 120 9.93 31.71 2.62
CA SER A 120 10.36 32.58 3.72
C SER A 120 11.73 33.22 3.48
N ARG A 121 12.61 32.55 2.72
CA ARG A 121 13.94 33.10 2.35
C ARG A 121 13.88 34.21 1.30
N THR A 122 12.75 34.35 0.63
CA THR A 122 12.52 35.42 -0.36
C THR A 122 11.76 36.62 0.20
N ILE A 123 11.28 36.55 1.45
CA ILE A 123 10.59 37.67 2.10
C ILE A 123 11.58 38.82 2.32
N GLY A 124 11.26 39.99 1.77
CA GLY A 124 12.06 41.20 1.93
C GLY A 124 13.25 41.35 0.96
N LEU A 125 13.43 40.44 0.00
CA LEU A 125 14.42 40.61 -1.06
C LEU A 125 13.84 41.46 -2.19
N ASP A 126 14.57 42.52 -2.56
CA ASP A 126 14.38 43.20 -3.85
C ASP A 126 14.80 42.27 -5.02
N ASN A 127 14.41 42.61 -6.24
CA ASN A 127 14.78 41.92 -7.48
C ASN A 127 16.28 41.58 -7.56
N SER A 128 17.15 42.50 -7.13
CA SER A 128 18.61 42.24 -7.09
C SER A 128 18.99 41.12 -6.11
N GLY A 129 18.35 41.10 -4.94
CA GLY A 129 18.53 40.08 -3.92
C GLY A 129 18.03 38.70 -4.36
N LEU A 130 16.92 38.66 -5.09
CA LEU A 130 16.35 37.41 -5.62
C LEU A 130 17.29 36.74 -6.64
N VAL A 131 17.84 37.52 -7.57
CA VAL A 131 18.79 37.01 -8.58
C VAL A 131 20.13 36.64 -7.91
N GLY A 132 20.52 37.33 -6.84
CA GLY A 132 21.66 36.93 -6.00
C GLY A 132 21.48 35.55 -5.37
N LEU A 133 20.32 35.29 -4.77
CA LEU A 133 19.95 34.01 -4.18
C LEU A 133 19.95 32.89 -5.24
N GLN A 134 19.36 33.15 -6.41
CA GLN A 134 19.35 32.21 -7.53
C GLN A 134 20.77 31.82 -7.96
N ARG A 135 21.69 32.78 -8.09
CA ARG A 135 23.09 32.51 -8.43
C ARG A 135 23.84 31.70 -7.37
N GLN A 136 23.52 31.89 -6.08
CA GLN A 136 24.12 31.09 -5.00
C GLN A 136 23.68 29.62 -5.08
N ILE A 137 22.39 29.39 -5.35
CA ILE A 137 21.84 28.05 -5.55
C ILE A 137 22.48 27.39 -6.78
N MET A 138 22.58 28.11 -7.91
CA MET A 138 23.21 27.60 -9.14
C MET A 138 24.70 27.25 -8.97
N LYS A 139 25.40 27.90 -8.03
CA LYS A 139 26.82 27.62 -7.74
C LYS A 139 27.04 26.48 -6.75
N GLY A 140 25.97 25.83 -6.26
CA GLY A 140 26.06 24.73 -5.29
C GLY A 140 26.68 25.12 -3.95
N LYS A 141 26.73 26.42 -3.63
CA LYS A 141 27.39 26.97 -2.42
C LYS A 141 26.53 26.88 -1.14
N LEU A 142 25.48 26.07 -1.17
CA LEU A 142 24.59 25.82 -0.03
C LEU A 142 24.63 24.32 0.30
N PHE A 143 25.76 23.90 0.85
CA PHE A 143 25.92 22.69 1.66
C PHE A 143 26.91 23.01 2.78
#